data_AF-A0A0A0NC07-F1
#
_entry.id   AF-A0A0A0NC07-F1
#
_cell.length_a   1.000
_cell.length_b   1.000
_cell.length_c   1.000
_cell.angle_alpha   90.00
_cell.angle_beta   90.00
_cell.angle_gamma   90.00
#
_symmetry.space_group_name_H-M   'P 1'
#
loop_
_entity.id
_entity.type
_entity.pdbx_description
1 polymer ?
#
loop_
_entity_poly.entity_id
_entity_poly.type
_entity_poly.pdbx_seq_one_letter_code
_entity_poly.pdbx_strand_id
1 'polypeptide(L)'
;MSSVHEERVQKIKEIVCDVLEIEEDEVIETSLFKEDHSADSLRSIEILANLEKEFHVTIDQSELPRMVHLKGVYEVVAESAGW
;
A
#
# COMPACT_ATOMS: atom_id res chain seq x y z
N MET A 1 -20.03 -3.22 -8.55
CA MET A 1 -18.64 -2.93 -8.12
C MET A 1 -18.02 -4.29 -7.89
N SER A 2 -17.00 -4.63 -8.68
CA SER A 2 -16.56 -6.01 -8.92
C SER A 2 -15.76 -6.55 -7.74
N SER A 3 -16.00 -7.80 -7.35
CA SER A 3 -15.31 -8.51 -6.25
C SER A 3 -13.77 -8.41 -6.31
N VAL A 4 -13.22 -8.28 -7.51
CA VAL A 4 -11.77 -8.14 -7.77
C VAL A 4 -11.17 -6.86 -7.15
N HIS A 5 -11.94 -5.77 -7.06
CA HIS A 5 -11.44 -4.54 -6.43
C HIS A 5 -11.21 -4.75 -4.94
N GLU A 6 -12.19 -5.33 -4.25
CA GLU A 6 -12.11 -5.63 -2.81
C GLU A 6 -10.97 -6.61 -2.51
N GLU A 7 -10.80 -7.65 -3.33
CA GLU A 7 -9.67 -8.60 -3.21
C GLU A 7 -8.31 -7.89 -3.31
N ARG A 8 -8.15 -6.94 -4.23
CA ARG A 8 -6.90 -6.18 -4.40
C ARG A 8 -6.64 -5.23 -3.24
N VAL A 9 -7.65 -4.48 -2.79
CA VAL A 9 -7.51 -3.58 -1.64
C VAL A 9 -7.13 -4.39 -0.40
N GLN A 10 -7.79 -5.53 -0.19
CA GLN A 10 -7.49 -6.40 0.93
C GLN A 10 -6.06 -6.94 0.85
N LYS A 11 -5.59 -7.33 -0.34
CA LYS A 11 -4.22 -7.80 -0.51
C LYS A 11 -3.17 -6.73 -0.24
N ILE A 12 -3.42 -5.51 -0.70
CA ILE A 12 -2.56 -4.35 -0.41
C ILE A 12 -2.56 -4.08 1.10
N LYS A 13 -3.73 -4.15 1.73
CA LYS A 13 -3.88 -3.92 3.17
C LYS A 13 -3.09 -4.94 3.98
N GLU A 14 -3.18 -6.22 3.66
CA GLU A 14 -2.37 -7.29 4.28
C GLU A 14 -0.88 -6.94 4.23
N ILE A 15 -0.35 -6.61 3.04
CA ILE A 15 1.08 -6.26 2.87
C ILE A 15 1.47 -5.05 3.70
N VAL A 16 0.63 -4.01 3.70
CA VAL A 16 0.89 -2.80 4.49
C VAL A 16 0.91 -3.12 5.97
N CYS A 17 -0.05 -3.89 6.48
CA CYS A 17 -0.13 -4.26 7.90
C CYS A 17 1.05 -5.14 8.32
N ASP A 18 1.42 -6.10 7.48
CA ASP A 18 2.58 -6.97 7.70
C ASP A 18 3.88 -6.16 7.81
N VAL A 19 4.11 -5.22 6.89
CA VAL A 19 5.32 -4.38 6.91
C VAL A 19 5.27 -3.36 8.04
N LEU A 20 4.12 -2.82 8.38
CA LEU A 20 3.95 -1.88 9.49
C LEU A 20 3.84 -2.58 10.85
N GLU A 21 3.78 -3.91 10.90
CA GLU A 21 3.63 -4.71 12.13
C GLU A 21 2.45 -4.23 13.00
N ILE A 22 1.35 -3.89 12.36
CA ILE A 22 0.12 -3.40 12.98
C ILE A 22 -1.07 -4.27 12.58
N GLU A 23 -2.15 -4.19 13.34
CA GLU A 23 -3.37 -4.94 13.01
C GLU A 23 -4.17 -4.26 11.90
N GLU A 24 -4.90 -5.06 11.12
CA GLU A 24 -5.70 -4.56 9.99
C GLU A 24 -6.80 -3.57 10.42
N ASP A 25 -7.33 -3.71 11.62
CA ASP A 25 -8.33 -2.81 12.19
C ASP A 25 -7.76 -1.44 12.58
N GLU A 26 -6.45 -1.33 12.81
CA GLU A 26 -5.77 -0.06 13.02
C GLU A 26 -5.57 0.72 11.71
N VAL A 27 -5.45 0.03 10.57
CA VAL A 27 -5.25 0.67 9.26
C VAL A 27 -6.58 1.08 8.64
N ILE A 28 -6.83 2.38 8.68
CA ILE A 28 -7.94 3.04 7.99
C ILE A 28 -7.50 3.50 6.60
N GLU A 29 -8.42 3.53 5.62
CA GLU A 29 -8.11 3.93 4.23
C GLU A 29 -7.43 5.30 4.10
N THR A 30 -7.74 6.20 5.04
CA THR A 30 -7.24 7.58 5.11
C THR A 30 -6.18 7.78 6.20
N SER A 31 -5.80 6.73 6.93
CA SER A 31 -4.77 6.80 7.96
C SER A 31 -3.42 7.06 7.33
N LEU A 32 -2.69 8.05 7.84
CA LEU A 32 -1.37 8.40 7.36
C LEU A 32 -0.34 7.48 8.00
N PHE A 33 0.27 6.60 7.22
CA PHE A 33 1.23 5.61 7.72
C PHE A 33 2.33 6.23 8.57
N LYS A 34 2.85 7.39 8.15
CA LYS A 34 3.92 8.07 8.87
C LYS A 34 3.43 8.75 10.16
N GLU A 35 2.34 9.48 10.09
CA GLU A 35 1.87 10.31 11.22
C GLU A 35 1.11 9.47 12.25
N ASP A 36 0.30 8.51 11.81
CA ASP A 36 -0.57 7.70 12.65
C ASP A 36 0.08 6.37 13.06
N HIS A 37 0.91 5.78 12.20
CA HIS A 37 1.54 4.47 12.45
C HIS A 37 3.07 4.52 12.55
N SER A 38 3.67 5.72 12.62
CA SER A 38 5.13 5.91 12.72
C SER A 38 5.92 5.17 11.63
N ALA A 39 5.36 5.06 10.42
CA ALA A 39 6.03 4.44 9.29
C ALA A 39 7.24 5.27 8.85
N ASP A 40 8.42 4.67 8.98
CA ASP A 40 9.67 5.25 8.51
C ASP A 40 9.84 5.09 6.99
N SER A 41 10.74 5.87 6.39
CA SER A 41 11.07 5.78 4.96
C SER A 41 11.50 4.37 4.53
N LEU A 42 12.11 3.60 5.44
CA LEU A 42 12.47 2.20 5.19
C LEU A 42 11.22 1.32 5.02
N ARG A 43 10.24 1.48 5.91
CA ARG A 43 8.97 0.73 5.86
C ARG A 43 8.23 1.05 4.56
N SER A 44 8.21 2.32 4.13
CA SER A 44 7.58 2.70 2.86
C SER A 44 8.26 2.05 1.64
N ILE A 45 9.59 1.97 1.63
CA ILE A 45 10.34 1.27 0.55
C ILE A 45 10.04 -0.23 0.57
N GLU A 46 9.93 -0.82 1.75
CA GLU A 46 9.62 -2.24 1.91
C GLU A 46 8.18 -2.58 1.48
N ILE A 47 7.21 -1.72 1.80
CA ILE A 47 5.84 -1.82 1.27
C ILE A 47 5.88 -1.80 -0.26
N LEU A 48 6.57 -0.82 -0.86
CA LEU A 48 6.71 -0.72 -2.32
C LEU A 48 7.29 -2.00 -2.93
N ALA A 49 8.40 -2.50 -2.38
CA ALA A 49 9.05 -3.70 -2.90
C ALA A 49 8.16 -4.95 -2.79
N ASN A 50 7.39 -5.10 -1.70
CA ASN A 50 6.45 -6.21 -1.55
C ASN A 50 5.27 -6.10 -2.53
N LEU A 51 4.76 -4.90 -2.79
CA LEU A 51 3.69 -4.66 -3.76
C LEU A 51 4.15 -4.95 -5.19
N GLU A 52 5.34 -4.47 -5.58
CA GLU A 52 5.93 -4.79 -6.87
C GLU A 52 6.05 -6.30 -7.10
N LYS A 53 6.50 -7.03 -6.07
CA LYS A 53 6.64 -8.48 -6.11
C LYS A 53 5.28 -9.20 -6.17
N GLU A 54 4.31 -8.78 -5.36
CA GLU A 54 2.99 -9.40 -5.31
C GLU A 54 2.24 -9.21 -6.63
N PHE A 55 2.16 -7.97 -7.10
CA PHE A 55 1.40 -7.61 -8.30
C PHE A 55 2.21 -7.73 -9.60
N HIS A 56 3.49 -8.08 -9.51
CA HIS A 56 4.40 -8.22 -10.66
C HIS A 56 4.48 -6.93 -11.49
N VAL A 57 4.55 -5.79 -10.80
CA VAL A 57 4.63 -4.44 -11.37
C VAL A 57 5.95 -3.78 -11.02
N THR A 58 6.23 -2.64 -11.66
CA THR A 58 7.36 -1.76 -11.30
C THR A 58 6.81 -0.38 -11.00
N ILE A 59 7.07 0.11 -9.79
CA ILE A 59 6.59 1.39 -9.27
C ILE A 59 7.79 2.29 -9.08
N ASP A 60 7.76 3.49 -9.66
CA ASP A 60 8.84 4.46 -9.49
C ASP A 60 8.85 5.00 -8.05
N GLN A 61 10.04 5.14 -7.46
CA GLN A 61 10.18 5.70 -6.10
C GLN A 61 9.64 7.13 -5.98
N SER A 62 9.52 7.86 -7.09
CA SER A 62 8.86 9.17 -7.12
C SER A 62 7.36 9.12 -6.75
N GLU A 63 6.75 7.93 -6.76
CA GLU A 63 5.37 7.70 -6.32
C GLU A 63 5.26 7.48 -4.79
N LEU A 64 6.36 7.20 -4.08
CA LEU A 64 6.36 7.00 -2.62
C LEU A 64 5.69 8.15 -1.83
N PRO A 65 5.85 9.44 -2.19
CA PRO A 65 5.13 10.53 -1.53
C PRO A 65 3.60 10.47 -1.68
N ARG A 66 3.06 9.72 -2.64
CA ARG A 66 1.61 9.45 -2.78
C ARG A 66 1.17 8.22 -1.97
N MET A 67 2.10 7.33 -1.63
CA MET A 67 1.88 6.09 -0.87
C MET A 67 1.86 6.32 0.66
N VAL A 68 1.18 7.38 1.11
CA VAL A 68 1.13 7.78 2.52
C VAL A 68 -0.05 7.20 3.29
N HIS A 69 -1.03 6.64 2.58
CA HIS A 69 -2.21 5.97 3.14
C HIS A 69 -2.69 4.88 2.17
N LEU A 70 -3.56 3.97 2.64
CA LEU A 70 -3.95 2.77 1.88
C LEU A 70 -4.55 3.10 0.50
N LYS A 71 -5.40 4.12 0.44
CA LYS A 71 -5.99 4.58 -0.83
C LYS A 71 -4.93 5.02 -1.86
N GLY A 72 -3.90 5.75 -1.43
CA GLY A 72 -2.85 6.25 -2.33
C GLY A 72 -1.97 5.13 -2.83
N VAL A 73 -1.69 4.14 -1.96
CA VAL A 73 -1.02 2.89 -2.36
C VAL A 73 -1.82 2.17 -3.44
N TYR A 74 -3.12 1.98 -3.22
CA TYR A 74 -3.99 1.33 -4.19
C TYR A 74 -3.97 2.05 -5.55
N GLU A 75 -4.09 3.38 -5.56
CA GLU A 75 -4.04 4.19 -6.79
C GLU A 75 -2.73 4.01 -7.55
N VAL A 76 -1.58 4.08 -6.87
CA VAL A 76 -0.25 3.91 -7.49
C VAL A 76 -0.08 2.50 -8.06
N VAL A 77 -0.51 1.48 -7.33
CA VAL A 77 -0.45 0.09 -7.78
C VAL A 77 -1.39 -0.12 -8.98
N ALA A 78 -2.60 0.44 -8.94
CA ALA A 78 -3.58 0.37 -10.02
C ALA A 78 -3.05 0.98 -11.32
N GLU A 79 -2.51 2.20 -11.22
CA GLU A 79 -1.89 2.92 -12.34
C GLU A 79 -0.74 2.12 -12.95
N SER A 80 0.11 1.52 -12.11
CA SER A 80 1.27 0.74 -12.55
C SER A 80 0.89 -0.62 -13.12
N ALA A 81 -0.18 -1.24 -12.60
CA ALA A 81 -0.68 -2.54 -13.05
C ALA A 81 -1.65 -2.45 -14.25
N GLY A 82 -2.14 -1.25 -14.57
CA GLY A 82 -3.01 -0.98 -15.71
C GLY A 82 -4.46 -1.42 -15.52
N TRP A 83 -5.01 -1.30 -14.31
CA TRP A 83 -6.40 -1.67 -14.01
C TRP A 83 -7.17 -0.65 -13.16
#